data_AF-A0A7Y9I278-F1
#
_entry.id   AF-A0A7Y9I278-F1
#
_cell.length_a   1.000
_cell.length_b   1.000
_cell.length_c   1.000
_cell.angle_alpha   90.00
_cell.angle_beta   90.00
_cell.angle_gamma   90.00
#
_symmetry.space_group_name_H-M   'P 1'
#
loop_
_entity.id
_entity.type
_entity.pdbx_description
1 polymer ?
#
loop_
_entity_poly.entity_id
_entity_poly.type
_entity_poly.pdbx_seq_one_letter_code
_entity_poly.pdbx_strand_id
1 'polypeptide(L)'
;MPIRPENRHRYPPNWREISTSIKDRAGWRCECAGECGRGHAGRCPNEHGAKAYGTGSTVVLTTAHLNHTPEDCDPANLRAMCQGCHLQYDRDHHRQTAAATREAARAAAGQESLLGGS
;
A
#
# COMPACT_ATOMS: atom_id res chain seq x y z
N MET A 1 -4.35 -1.07 2.59
CA MET A 1 -4.05 -1.50 3.97
C MET A 1 -4.76 -0.62 4.98
N PRO A 2 -5.12 -1.10 6.20
CA PRO A 2 -5.69 -0.23 7.23
C PRO A 2 -4.65 0.79 7.71
N ILE A 3 -5.05 2.05 7.88
CA ILE A 3 -4.20 3.10 8.46
C ILE A 3 -3.97 2.78 9.93
N ARG A 4 -2.70 2.67 10.32
CA ARG A 4 -2.33 2.44 11.71
C ARG A 4 -2.74 3.63 12.58
N PRO A 5 -3.24 3.42 13.82
CA PRO A 5 -3.70 4.50 14.69
C PRO A 5 -2.71 5.65 14.83
N GLU A 6 -1.41 5.35 14.98
CA GLU A 6 -0.33 6.32 15.12
C GLU A 6 -0.15 7.23 13.89
N ASN A 7 -0.55 6.78 12.70
CA ASN A 7 -0.40 7.53 11.46
C ASN A 7 -1.65 8.33 11.07
N ARG A 8 -2.76 8.23 11.82
CA ARG A 8 -4.03 8.89 11.45
C ARG A 8 -3.91 10.41 11.29
N HIS A 9 -3.02 11.04 12.06
CA HIS A 9 -2.77 12.48 12.00
C HIS A 9 -2.15 12.96 10.68
N ARG A 10 -1.55 12.06 9.91
CA ARG A 10 -0.94 12.35 8.59
C ARG A 10 -1.97 12.49 7.47
N TYR A 11 -3.21 12.12 7.74
CA TYR A 11 -4.31 12.13 6.78
C TYR A 11 -5.26 13.28 7.13
N PRO A 12 -5.94 13.87 6.12
CA PRO A 12 -6.92 14.92 6.37
C PRO A 12 -8.14 14.37 7.15
N PRO A 13 -8.85 15.22 7.92
CA PRO A 13 -10.01 14.78 8.71
C PRO A 13 -11.12 14.11 7.89
N ASN A 14 -11.28 14.51 6.62
CA ASN A 14 -12.25 13.96 5.69
C ASN A 14 -11.72 12.74 4.90
N TRP A 15 -10.64 12.08 5.34
CA TRP A 15 -10.06 10.92 4.66
C TRP A 15 -11.09 9.82 4.34
N ARG A 16 -12.08 9.58 5.20
CA ARG A 16 -13.13 8.58 4.95
C ARG A 16 -13.94 8.90 3.69
N GLU A 17 -14.24 10.17 3.47
CA GLU A 17 -14.98 10.64 2.29
C GLU A 17 -14.11 10.52 1.04
N ILE A 18 -12.86 10.97 1.10
CA ILE A 18 -11.88 10.83 0.01
C ILE A 18 -11.73 9.35 -0.38
N SER A 19 -11.45 8.48 0.59
CA SER A 19 -11.29 7.05 0.34
C SER A 19 -12.54 6.42 -0.27
N THR A 20 -13.73 6.84 0.15
CA THR A 20 -15.01 6.36 -0.40
C THR A 20 -15.19 6.83 -1.84
N SER A 21 -14.97 8.12 -2.12
CA SER A 21 -15.04 8.69 -3.48
C SER A 21 -14.10 7.97 -4.46
N ILE A 22 -12.88 7.63 -4.03
CA ILE A 22 -11.93 6.85 -4.86
C ILE A 22 -12.44 5.43 -5.13
N LYS A 23 -13.14 4.79 -4.17
CA LYS A 23 -13.74 3.46 -4.36
C LYS A 23 -14.99 3.52 -5.25
N ASP A 24 -15.79 4.57 -5.12
CA ASP A 24 -16.98 4.79 -5.95
C ASP A 24 -16.61 5.05 -7.41
N ARG A 25 -15.64 5.93 -7.70
CA ARG A 25 -15.18 6.16 -9.08
C ARG A 25 -14.63 4.90 -9.74
N ALA A 26 -14.09 3.99 -8.93
CA ALA A 26 -13.55 2.72 -9.38
C ALA A 26 -14.65 1.67 -9.60
N GLY A 27 -15.91 1.99 -9.32
CA GLY A 27 -17.02 1.03 -9.36
C GLY A 27 -16.81 -0.13 -8.39
N TRP A 28 -16.19 0.13 -7.23
CA TRP A 28 -15.86 -0.89 -6.23
C TRP A 28 -15.02 -2.07 -6.73
N ARG A 29 -14.30 -1.86 -7.85
CA ARG A 29 -13.36 -2.81 -8.44
C ARG A 29 -11.94 -2.28 -8.35
N CYS A 30 -10.97 -3.18 -8.21
CA CYS A 30 -9.55 -2.83 -8.20
C CYS A 30 -9.13 -2.08 -9.48
N GLU A 31 -8.47 -0.92 -9.34
CA GLU A 31 -7.94 -0.09 -10.45
C GLU A 31 -6.56 -0.55 -10.94
N CYS A 32 -5.93 -1.52 -10.27
CA CYS A 32 -4.64 -2.07 -10.67
C CYS A 32 -4.70 -2.63 -12.09
N ALA A 33 -3.86 -2.13 -12.99
CA ALA A 33 -3.78 -2.53 -14.41
C ALA A 33 -2.61 -3.48 -14.72
N GLY A 34 -1.79 -3.81 -13.72
CA GLY A 34 -0.64 -4.71 -13.84
C GLY A 34 0.59 -4.23 -13.09
N GLU A 35 0.59 -2.98 -12.62
CA GLU A 35 1.70 -2.39 -11.87
C GLU A 35 2.02 -3.12 -10.57
N CYS A 36 1.07 -3.89 -10.02
CA CYS A 36 1.36 -4.75 -8.87
C CYS A 36 2.20 -5.98 -9.24
N GLY A 37 2.44 -6.31 -10.52
CA GLY A 37 3.21 -7.50 -10.90
C GLY A 37 2.56 -8.85 -10.55
N ARG A 38 1.31 -8.88 -10.09
CA ARG A 38 0.52 -10.12 -9.98
C ARG A 38 0.06 -10.54 -11.38
N GLY A 39 -0.01 -11.85 -11.62
CA GLY A 39 -0.41 -12.42 -12.91
C GLY A 39 -1.90 -12.27 -13.20
N HIS A 40 -2.34 -11.07 -13.59
CA HIS A 40 -3.67 -10.82 -14.14
C HIS A 40 -3.56 -10.01 -15.44
N ALA A 41 -4.40 -10.33 -16.43
CA ALA A 41 -4.44 -9.60 -17.70
C ALA A 41 -5.26 -8.31 -17.55
N GLY A 42 -4.63 -7.17 -17.81
CA GLY A 42 -5.27 -5.86 -17.71
C GLY A 42 -5.75 -5.51 -16.29
N ARG A 43 -6.90 -4.83 -16.20
CA ARG A 43 -7.47 -4.38 -14.93
C ARG A 43 -7.86 -5.57 -14.05
N CYS A 44 -7.28 -5.63 -12.85
CA CYS A 44 -7.54 -6.65 -11.85
C CYS A 44 -9.05 -6.94 -11.69
N PRO A 45 -9.47 -8.22 -11.70
CA PRO A 45 -10.89 -8.59 -11.66
C PRO A 45 -11.50 -8.53 -10.26
N ASN A 46 -10.70 -8.26 -9.22
CA ASN A 46 -11.18 -8.28 -7.84
C ASN A 46 -12.13 -7.11 -7.55
N GLU A 47 -13.35 -7.46 -7.15
CA GLU A 47 -14.40 -6.55 -6.69
C GLU A 47 -14.58 -6.64 -5.19
N HIS A 48 -14.90 -5.54 -4.51
CA HIS A 48 -15.05 -5.53 -3.06
C HIS A 48 -16.14 -6.50 -2.58
N GLY A 49 -15.87 -7.28 -1.54
CA GLY A 49 -16.79 -8.27 -0.98
C GLY A 49 -16.85 -9.59 -1.78
N ALA A 50 -16.38 -9.62 -3.03
CA ALA A 50 -16.31 -10.83 -3.82
C ALA A 50 -15.15 -11.74 -3.38
N LYS A 51 -15.07 -12.93 -3.99
CA LYS A 51 -13.96 -13.87 -3.80
C LYS A 51 -12.76 -13.44 -4.64
N ALA A 52 -11.59 -13.33 -4.01
CA ALA A 52 -10.38 -12.89 -4.66
C ALA A 52 -9.88 -13.90 -5.68
N TYR A 53 -9.54 -13.40 -6.87
CA TYR A 53 -8.76 -14.13 -7.86
C TYR A 53 -7.42 -14.58 -7.24
N GLY A 54 -7.16 -15.89 -7.30
CA GLY A 54 -5.97 -16.54 -6.76
C GLY A 54 -6.17 -17.18 -5.39
N THR A 55 -6.54 -16.39 -4.36
CA THR A 55 -6.58 -16.88 -2.96
C THR A 55 -7.95 -17.34 -2.49
N GLY A 56 -9.05 -16.93 -3.14
CA GLY A 56 -10.42 -17.23 -2.69
C GLY A 56 -10.84 -16.52 -1.39
N SER A 57 -10.01 -15.65 -0.82
CA SER A 57 -10.37 -14.82 0.33
C SER A 57 -11.35 -13.71 -0.04
N THR A 58 -12.09 -13.17 0.92
CA THR A 58 -12.98 -12.01 0.68
C THR A 58 -12.15 -10.78 0.31
N VAL A 59 -12.47 -10.13 -0.80
CA VAL A 59 -11.76 -8.95 -1.30
C VAL A 59 -12.08 -7.73 -0.43
N VAL A 60 -11.04 -7.09 0.08
CA VAL A 60 -11.11 -5.79 0.76
C VAL A 60 -10.43 -4.76 -0.13
N LEU A 61 -11.20 -3.76 -0.55
CA LEU A 61 -10.70 -2.65 -1.35
C LEU A 61 -10.20 -1.54 -0.41
N THR A 62 -9.04 -0.99 -0.73
CA THR A 62 -8.38 0.07 0.05
C THR A 62 -7.85 1.13 -0.90
N THR A 63 -7.59 2.33 -0.39
CA THR A 63 -7.02 3.43 -1.18
C THR A 63 -5.50 3.42 -1.03
N ALA A 64 -4.77 3.29 -2.14
CA ALA A 64 -3.31 3.33 -2.21
C ALA A 64 -2.83 4.71 -2.68
N HIS A 65 -1.72 5.17 -2.11
CA HIS A 65 -1.00 6.37 -2.56
C HIS A 65 0.09 5.92 -3.54
N LEU A 66 0.06 6.40 -4.78
CA LEU A 66 0.97 5.93 -5.82
C LEU A 66 2.42 6.34 -5.56
N ASN A 67 2.63 7.47 -4.90
CA ASN A 67 3.95 7.95 -4.46
C ASN A 67 4.34 7.51 -3.04
N HIS A 68 3.52 6.70 -2.36
CA HIS A 68 3.71 6.29 -0.96
C HIS A 68 3.78 7.43 0.08
N THR A 69 3.28 8.64 -0.24
CA THR A 69 3.19 9.78 0.68
C THR A 69 1.74 9.94 1.19
N PRO A 70 1.43 9.58 2.46
CA PRO A 70 0.11 9.71 3.08
C PRO A 70 -0.54 11.10 3.02
N GLU A 71 0.27 12.15 3.04
CA GLU A 71 -0.19 13.54 3.02
C GLU A 71 -0.71 13.95 1.63
N ASP A 72 -0.26 13.27 0.56
CA ASP A 72 -0.64 13.58 -0.81
C ASP A 72 -1.93 12.87 -1.22
N CYS A 73 -3.04 13.47 -0.82
CA CYS A 73 -4.39 12.98 -1.10
C CYS A 73 -4.98 13.47 -2.44
N ASP A 74 -4.15 13.94 -3.39
CA ASP A 74 -4.65 14.30 -4.73
C ASP A 74 -5.31 13.07 -5.39
N PRO A 75 -6.56 13.17 -5.91
CA PRO A 75 -7.22 12.04 -6.55
C PRO A 75 -6.41 11.37 -7.67
N ALA A 76 -5.52 12.08 -8.36
CA ALA A 76 -4.63 11.51 -9.36
C ALA A 76 -3.51 10.65 -8.75
N ASN A 77 -3.11 10.92 -7.51
CA ASN A 77 -2.15 10.13 -6.74
C ASN A 77 -2.81 8.95 -5.99
N LEU A 78 -4.13 8.87 -5.96
CA LEU A 78 -4.84 7.80 -5.27
C LEU A 78 -5.35 6.74 -6.24
N ARG A 79 -5.34 5.47 -5.82
CA ARG A 79 -6.04 4.36 -6.52
C ARG A 79 -6.81 3.47 -5.57
N ALA A 80 -7.97 2.97 -5.99
CA ALA A 80 -8.65 1.89 -5.30
C ALA A 80 -7.99 0.55 -5.65
N MET A 81 -7.38 -0.12 -4.67
CA MET A 81 -6.67 -1.39 -4.87
C MET A 81 -7.18 -2.47 -3.90
N CYS A 82 -7.33 -3.70 -4.41
CA CYS A 82 -7.59 -4.85 -3.54
C CYS A 82 -6.39 -5.12 -2.63
N GLN A 83 -6.62 -5.76 -1.49
CA GLN A 83 -5.57 -6.00 -0.50
C GLN A 83 -4.35 -6.74 -1.08
N GLY A 84 -4.56 -7.68 -2.00
CA GLY A 84 -3.46 -8.42 -2.64
C GLY A 84 -2.64 -7.56 -3.60
N CYS A 85 -3.28 -6.74 -4.44
CA CYS A 85 -2.55 -5.85 -5.36
C CYS A 85 -1.86 -4.72 -4.61
N HIS A 86 -2.49 -4.14 -3.59
CA HIS A 86 -1.90 -3.08 -2.76
C HIS A 86 -0.64 -3.59 -2.05
N LEU A 87 -0.72 -4.73 -1.36
CA LEU A 87 0.44 -5.32 -0.66
C LEU A 87 1.61 -5.63 -1.60
N GLN A 88 1.31 -6.08 -2.81
CA GLN A 88 2.36 -6.39 -3.78
C GLN A 88 2.97 -5.13 -4.39
N TYR A 89 2.17 -4.08 -4.63
CA TYR A 89 2.65 -2.77 -5.08
C TYR A 89 3.60 -2.15 -4.04
N ASP A 90 3.22 -2.18 -2.76
CA ASP A 90 4.02 -1.63 -1.67
C ASP A 90 5.25 -2.47 -1.32
N ARG A 91 5.45 -3.65 -1.93
CA ARG A 91 6.46 -4.63 -1.49
C ARG A 91 7.86 -4.03 -1.42
N ASP A 92 8.27 -3.28 -2.44
CA ASP A 92 9.62 -2.74 -2.50
C ASP A 92 9.79 -1.52 -1.60
N HIS A 93 8.76 -0.67 -1.48
CA HIS A 93 8.73 0.40 -0.49
C HIS A 93 8.81 -0.14 0.95
N HIS A 94 8.06 -1.20 1.27
CA HIS A 94 8.13 -1.87 2.57
C HIS A 94 9.50 -2.50 2.83
N ARG A 95 10.15 -3.08 1.82
CA ARG A 95 11.52 -3.62 1.96
C ARG A 95 12.53 -2.51 2.30
N GLN A 96 12.45 -1.37 1.62
CA GLN A 96 13.31 -0.21 1.86
C GLN A 96 13.11 0.35 3.27
N THR A 97 11.86 0.64 3.66
CA THR A 97 11.54 1.18 4.98
C THR A 97 11.95 0.21 6.09
N ALA A 98 11.71 -1.10 5.92
CA ALA A 98 12.12 -2.10 6.90
C ALA A 98 13.65 -2.22 7.02
N ALA A 99 14.40 -2.06 5.93
CA ALA A 99 15.86 -2.04 5.96
C ALA A 99 16.37 -0.82 6.73
N ALA A 100 15.86 0.38 6.43
CA ALA A 100 16.20 1.62 7.12
C ALA A 100 15.86 1.56 8.62
N THR A 101 14.69 1.02 8.98
CA THR A 101 14.33 0.84 10.41
C THR A 101 15.27 -0.13 11.12
N ARG A 102 15.66 -1.25 10.49
CA ARG A 102 16.61 -2.20 11.08
C ARG A 102 18.00 -1.60 11.23
N GLU A 103 18.46 -0.83 10.24
CA GLU A 103 19.74 -0.12 10.29
C GLU A 103 19.74 0.93 11.41
N ALA A 104 18.71 1.76 11.48
CA ALA A 104 18.54 2.73 12.56
C ALA A 104 18.51 2.06 13.95
N ALA A 105 17.83 0.92 14.07
CA ALA A 105 17.81 0.13 15.30
C ALA A 105 19.19 -0.48 15.64
N ARG A 106 19.96 -0.96 14.65
CA ARG A 106 21.33 -1.48 14.84
C ARG A 106 22.30 -0.38 15.26
N ALA A 107 22.22 0.79 14.62
CA ALA A 107 22.99 1.97 14.97
C ALA A 107 22.65 2.45 16.39
N ALA A 108 21.37 2.52 16.73
CA ALA A 108 20.91 2.88 18.08
C ALA A 108 21.32 1.85 19.16
N ALA A 109 21.47 0.57 18.78
CA ALA A 109 21.95 -0.50 19.63
C ALA A 109 23.49 -0.59 19.71
N GLY A 110 24.23 0.31 19.04
CA GLY A 110 25.69 0.39 19.12
C GLY A 110 26.45 -0.72 18.38
N GLN A 111 25.82 -1.43 17.44
CA GLN A 111 26.49 -2.44 16.62
C GLN A 111 27.02 -1.81 15.32
N GLU A 112 28.17 -1.14 15.40
CA GLU A 112 28.92 -0.72 14.20
C GLU A 112 29.51 -1.95 13.50
N SER A 113 29.32 -2.01 12.18
CA SER A 113 29.80 -3.07 11.31
C SER A 113 31.34 -3.14 11.32
N LEU A 114 31.90 -4.24 11.84
CA LEU A 114 33.31 -4.63 11.68
C LEU A 114 33.63 -5.05 10.23
N LEU A 115 33.50 -4.14 9.27
CA LEU A 115 34.00 -4.32 7.91
C LEU A 115 34.85 -3.12 7.51
N GLY A 116 36.11 -3.15 7.95
CA GLY A 116 37.11 -2.13 7.61
C GLY A 116 38.42 -2.42 8.33
N GLY A 117 39.18 -3.40 7.86
CA GLY A 117 40.45 -3.78 8.48
C GLY A 117 41.33 -4.65 7.60
N SER A 118 41.94 -3.99 6.60
CA SER A 118 43.12 -4.35 5.77
C SER A 118 43.04 -5.59 4.86
#